data_AF-A0A2E3DAH5-F1
#
_entry.id   AF-A0A2E3DAH5-F1
#
_cell.length_a   1.000
_cell.length_b   1.000
_cell.length_c   1.000
_cell.angle_alpha   90.00
_cell.angle_beta   90.00
_cell.angle_gamma   90.00
#
_symmetry.space_group_name_H-M   'P 1'
#
loop_
_entity.id
_entity.type
_entity.pdbx_description
1 polymer ?
#
loop_
_entity_poly.entity_id
_entity_poly.type
_entity_poly.pdbx_seq_one_letter_code
_entity_poly.pdbx_strand_id
1 'polypeptide(L)'
;MQRFIFFLIISGSSFLSKANPYIEIKNSIPFIGKYSQSTVTHTRLGYKFDNNMYIEGGPMSHGKSYEAGYKFKKGNWTFKGKWEGSDSSQREKFRSKLETEIRYTFGE
;
A
#
# COMPACT_ATOMS: atom_id res chain seq x y z
N MET A 1 -11.77 24.50 -31.11
CA MET A 1 -10.97 23.93 -29.99
C MET A 1 -11.80 22.88 -29.29
N GLN A 2 -11.51 21.61 -29.53
CA GLN A 2 -12.28 20.46 -29.06
C GLN A 2 -11.91 20.17 -27.60
N ARG A 3 -12.83 20.39 -26.66
CA ARG A 3 -12.65 20.06 -25.24
C ARG A 3 -13.03 18.60 -25.05
N PHE A 4 -12.05 17.74 -24.77
CA PHE A 4 -12.28 16.37 -24.34
C PHE A 4 -12.85 16.39 -22.91
N ILE A 5 -14.10 15.95 -22.76
CA ILE A 5 -14.72 15.71 -21.46
C ILE A 5 -14.48 14.22 -21.13
N PHE A 6 -13.68 13.95 -20.11
CA PHE A 6 -13.51 12.60 -19.56
C PHE A 6 -14.70 12.30 -18.65
N PHE A 7 -15.69 11.56 -19.17
CA PHE A 7 -16.72 10.90 -18.35
C PHE A 7 -16.17 9.54 -17.88
N LEU A 8 -15.74 9.44 -16.62
CA LEU A 8 -15.48 8.15 -15.99
C LEU A 8 -16.81 7.56 -15.52
N ILE A 9 -17.36 6.65 -16.32
CA ILE A 9 -18.57 5.89 -16.02
C ILE A 9 -18.21 4.83 -14.96
N ILE A 10 -18.64 5.05 -13.72
CA ILE A 10 -18.67 4.01 -12.68
C ILE A 10 -20.04 3.32 -12.79
N SER A 11 -20.18 2.46 -13.79
CA SER A 11 -21.35 1.59 -13.94
C SER A 11 -21.21 0.41 -12.97
N GLY A 12 -22.10 0.39 -11.99
CA GLY A 12 -22.12 -0.59 -10.91
C GLY A 12 -22.28 -2.03 -11.38
N SER A 13 -21.46 -2.89 -10.77
CA SER A 13 -21.77 -4.28 -10.52
C SER A 13 -21.52 -4.51 -9.04
N SER A 14 -22.61 -4.51 -8.27
CA SER A 14 -22.65 -4.81 -6.85
C SER A 14 -22.34 -6.29 -6.62
N PHE A 15 -21.06 -6.63 -6.66
CA PHE A 15 -20.58 -7.78 -5.92
C PHE A 15 -20.57 -7.35 -4.44
N LEU A 16 -21.33 -8.03 -3.59
CA LEU A 16 -21.09 -8.03 -2.14
C LEU A 16 -19.71 -8.67 -1.89
N SER A 17 -18.63 -7.97 -2.26
CA SER A 17 -17.34 -8.19 -1.65
C SER A 17 -17.43 -7.59 -0.26
N LYS A 18 -16.97 -8.32 0.77
CA LYS A 18 -16.91 -7.80 2.13
C LYS A 18 -15.76 -6.80 2.18
N ALA A 19 -16.06 -5.60 1.71
CA ALA A 19 -15.23 -4.43 1.79
C ALA A 19 -14.80 -4.23 3.24
N ASN A 20 -13.49 -4.33 3.50
CA ASN A 20 -12.93 -3.96 4.80
C ASN A 20 -12.13 -2.67 4.61
N PRO A 21 -12.80 -1.50 4.44
CA PRO A 21 -12.10 -0.23 4.51
C PRO A 21 -11.59 -0.02 5.93
N TYR A 22 -10.39 0.54 6.06
CA TYR A 22 -9.80 0.86 7.35
C TYR A 22 -9.03 2.17 7.28
N ILE A 23 -8.86 2.78 8.45
CA ILE A 23 -7.93 3.87 8.67
C ILE A 23 -6.80 3.37 9.56
N GLU A 24 -5.56 3.66 9.20
CA GLU A 24 -4.36 3.28 9.95
C GLU A 24 -3.56 4.54 10.30
N ILE A 25 -3.14 4.64 11.56
CA ILE A 25 -2.09 5.57 11.98
C ILE A 25 -0.90 4.74 12.43
N LYS A 26 0.23 4.88 11.73
CA LYS A 26 1.46 4.14 12.00
C LYS A 26 2.59 5.11 12.30
N ASN A 27 3.13 5.03 13.50
CA ASN A 27 4.28 5.81 13.93
C ASN A 27 5.55 4.95 13.93
N SER A 28 6.64 5.45 13.35
CA SER A 28 7.93 4.77 13.31
C SER A 28 9.03 5.73 13.75
N ILE A 29 9.80 5.34 14.77
CA ILE A 29 10.94 6.08 15.29
C ILE A 29 12.20 5.26 14.97
N PRO A 30 12.95 5.60 13.91
CA PRO A 30 14.19 4.90 13.61
C PRO A 30 15.25 5.21 14.68
N PHE A 31 16.11 4.26 15.00
CA PHE A 31 17.25 4.45 15.90
C PHE A 31 18.55 4.13 15.17
N ILE A 32 19.60 4.94 15.40
CA ILE A 32 20.98 4.63 15.01
C ILE A 32 21.81 4.60 16.29
N GLY A 33 22.22 3.40 16.71
CA GLY A 33 22.83 3.18 18.03
C GLY A 33 21.85 3.53 19.15
N LYS A 34 22.24 4.47 20.02
CA LYS A 34 21.40 4.95 21.14
C LYS A 34 20.57 6.20 20.80
N TYR A 35 20.73 6.76 19.60
CA TYR A 35 20.11 8.02 19.22
C TYR A 35 18.86 7.79 18.36
N SER A 36 17.74 8.41 18.77
CA SER A 36 16.52 8.44 17.98
C SER A 36 16.68 9.36 16.78
N GLN A 37 16.18 8.93 15.63
CA GLN A 37 16.10 9.72 14.41
C GLN A 37 14.73 10.38 14.25
N SER A 38 14.60 11.20 13.20
CA SER A 38 13.33 11.85 12.85
C SER A 38 12.20 10.85 12.77
N THR A 39 11.15 11.10 13.55
CA THR A 39 9.95 10.29 13.59
C THR A 39 9.19 10.38 12.28
N VAL A 40 8.72 9.24 11.78
CA VAL A 40 7.87 9.16 10.58
C VAL A 40 6.51 8.62 10.99
N THR A 41 5.50 9.48 10.88
CA THR A 41 4.10 9.13 11.06
C THR A 41 3.44 8.97 9.70
N HIS A 42 2.67 7.90 9.53
CA HIS A 42 1.79 7.67 8.39
C HIS A 42 0.35 7.69 8.88
N THR A 43 -0.52 8.34 8.11
CA THR A 43 -1.98 8.19 8.24
C THR A 43 -2.48 7.69 6.90
N ARG A 44 -3.12 6.52 6.87
CA ARG A 44 -3.50 5.85 5.62
C ARG A 44 -4.96 5.44 5.66
N LEU A 45 -5.59 5.57 4.52
CA LEU A 45 -6.86 4.91 4.23
C LEU A 45 -6.54 3.69 3.40
N GLY A 46 -7.02 2.54 3.84
CA GLY A 46 -6.78 1.26 3.20
C GLY A 46 -8.07 0.54 2.88
N TYR A 47 -7.99 -0.34 1.89
CA TYR A 47 -9.06 -1.24 1.50
C TYR A 47 -8.48 -2.62 1.29
N LYS A 48 -9.02 -3.61 2.00
CA LYS A 48 -8.65 -5.01 1.83
C LYS A 48 -9.78 -5.78 1.14
N PHE A 49 -9.44 -6.44 0.04
CA PHE A 49 -10.32 -7.30 -0.75
C PHE A 49 -10.32 -8.73 -0.19
N ASP A 50 -11.37 -9.49 -0.49
CA ASP A 50 -11.54 -10.88 -0.01
C ASP A 50 -10.45 -11.83 -0.53
N ASN A 51 -9.85 -11.53 -1.68
CA ASN A 51 -8.74 -12.28 -2.28
C ASN A 51 -7.36 -11.96 -1.66
N ASN A 52 -7.33 -11.34 -0.47
CA ASN A 52 -6.11 -10.87 0.22
C ASN A 52 -5.27 -9.86 -0.56
N MET A 53 -5.84 -9.22 -1.58
CA MET A 53 -5.30 -7.99 -2.13
C MET A 53 -5.63 -6.82 -1.20
N TYR A 54 -4.79 -5.80 -1.19
CA TYR A 54 -5.05 -4.56 -0.49
C TYR A 54 -4.47 -3.38 -1.26
N ILE A 55 -5.08 -2.22 -1.04
CA ILE A 55 -4.57 -0.93 -1.49
C ILE A 55 -4.68 0.04 -0.32
N GLU A 56 -3.66 0.85 -0.11
CA GLU A 56 -3.64 1.89 0.90
C GLU A 56 -2.96 3.15 0.38
N GLY A 57 -3.38 4.29 0.90
CA GLY A 57 -2.83 5.58 0.51
C GLY A 57 -3.09 6.63 1.56
N GLY A 58 -2.16 7.57 1.72
CA GLY A 58 -2.36 8.70 2.61
C GLY A 58 -1.10 9.53 2.88
N PRO A 59 -1.25 10.59 3.68
CA PRO A 59 -0.14 11.46 4.05
C PRO A 59 0.84 10.75 4.99
N MET A 60 2.11 11.12 4.84
CA MET A 60 3.18 10.81 5.77
C MET A 60 3.90 12.09 6.18
N SER A 61 4.68 12.07 7.27
CA SER A 61 5.35 13.26 7.83
C SER A 61 6.09 14.14 6.80
N HIS A 62 6.64 13.53 5.73
CA HIS A 62 7.38 14.26 4.68
C HIS A 62 6.88 13.92 3.27
N GLY A 63 5.56 13.82 3.08
CA GLY A 63 4.97 13.62 1.75
C GLY A 63 3.73 12.74 1.74
N LYS A 64 3.59 11.90 0.71
CA LYS A 64 2.48 10.96 0.56
C LYS A 64 3.01 9.56 0.26
N SER A 65 2.36 8.55 0.80
CA SER A 65 2.66 7.14 0.53
C SER A 65 1.43 6.44 -0.02
N TYR A 66 1.66 5.59 -1.01
CA TYR A 66 0.68 4.69 -1.60
C TYR A 66 1.28 3.29 -1.59
N GLU A 67 0.49 2.29 -1.25
CA GLU A 67 0.92 0.91 -1.26
C GLU A 67 -0.21 0.04 -1.81
N ALA A 68 0.14 -0.93 -2.64
CA ALA A 68 -0.79 -1.95 -3.11
C ALA A 68 -0.09 -3.29 -3.04
N GLY A 69 -0.78 -4.32 -2.56
CA GLY A 69 -0.15 -5.62 -2.40
C GLY A 69 -1.12 -6.77 -2.37
N TYR A 70 -0.56 -7.97 -2.40
CA TYR A 70 -1.29 -9.22 -2.27
C TYR A 70 -0.46 -10.21 -1.45
N LYS A 71 -1.15 -11.09 -0.74
CA LYS A 71 -0.54 -12.24 -0.07
C LYS A 71 -1.46 -13.44 -0.16
N PHE A 72 -1.03 -14.47 -0.87
CA PHE A 72 -1.75 -15.74 -0.93
C PHE A 72 -0.86 -16.90 -0.51
N LYS A 73 -1.49 -17.90 0.10
CA LYS A 73 -0.87 -19.17 0.48
C LYS A 73 -1.55 -20.30 -0.28
N LYS A 74 -0.77 -21.26 -0.79
CA LYS A 74 -1.27 -22.48 -1.43
C LYS A 74 -0.41 -23.66 -0.99
N GLY A 75 -0.93 -24.45 -0.05
CA GLY A 75 -0.15 -25.44 0.69
C GLY A 75 1.08 -24.77 1.33
N ASN A 76 2.24 -25.40 1.17
CA ASN A 76 3.50 -24.96 1.74
C ASN A 76 4.12 -23.74 1.02
N TRP A 77 3.48 -23.22 -0.03
CA TRP A 77 3.91 -22.05 -0.77
C TRP A 77 3.21 -20.77 -0.29
N THR A 78 3.99 -19.72 -0.05
CA THR A 78 3.51 -18.35 0.19
C THR A 78 4.01 -17.44 -0.93
N PHE A 79 3.10 -16.70 -1.54
CA PHE A 79 3.39 -15.70 -2.56
C PHE A 79 2.94 -14.34 -2.06
N LYS A 80 3.84 -13.36 -2.16
CA LYS A 80 3.54 -11.97 -1.84
C LYS A 80 4.03 -11.08 -2.96
N GLY A 81 3.27 -10.06 -3.26
CA GLY A 81 3.70 -8.94 -4.08
C GLY A 81 3.26 -7.66 -3.40
N LYS A 82 4.11 -6.64 -3.46
CA LYS A 82 3.82 -5.32 -2.91
C LYS A 82 4.47 -4.27 -3.79
N TRP A 83 3.70 -3.26 -4.13
CA TRP A 83 4.16 -2.03 -4.76
C TRP A 83 4.03 -0.89 -3.76
N GLU A 84 5.09 -0.11 -3.61
CA GLU A 84 5.12 1.08 -2.77
C GLU A 84 5.47 2.28 -3.65
N GLY A 85 4.64 3.31 -3.62
CA GLY A 85 4.87 4.61 -4.21
C GLY A 85 5.00 5.65 -3.11
N SER A 86 6.05 6.48 -3.14
CA SER A 86 6.19 7.59 -2.22
C SER A 86 6.60 8.85 -2.97
N ASP A 87 5.91 9.93 -2.66
CA ASP A 87 6.27 11.27 -3.10
C ASP A 87 6.75 12.03 -1.88
N SER A 88 7.99 12.53 -1.91
CA SER A 88 8.59 13.22 -0.78
C SER A 88 8.71 14.70 -1.08
N SER A 89 8.24 15.54 -0.18
CA SER A 89 8.37 17.00 -0.33
C SER A 89 9.82 17.49 -0.35
N GLN A 90 10.79 16.64 0.00
CA GLN A 90 12.21 16.98 0.03
C GLN A 90 12.98 16.57 -1.24
N ARG A 91 12.38 15.79 -2.15
CA ARG A 91 13.01 15.44 -3.43
C ARG A 91 11.95 15.46 -4.52
N GLU A 92 12.17 16.21 -5.60
CA GLU A 92 11.27 16.30 -6.77
C GLU A 92 11.14 14.98 -7.59
N LYS A 93 11.39 13.82 -6.98
CA LYS A 93 11.35 12.52 -7.65
C LYS A 93 10.43 11.59 -6.89
N PHE A 94 9.35 11.18 -7.56
CA PHE A 94 8.52 10.06 -7.15
C PHE A 94 9.38 8.80 -7.03
N ARG A 95 9.32 8.14 -5.87
CA ARG A 95 10.01 6.88 -5.62
C ARG A 95 9.00 5.74 -5.70
N SER A 96 9.28 4.76 -6.56
CA SER A 96 8.52 3.52 -6.63
C SER A 96 9.39 2.33 -6.27
N LYS A 97 8.83 1.36 -5.57
CA LYS A 97 9.45 0.09 -5.24
C LYS A 97 8.47 -1.04 -5.52
N LEU A 98 8.94 -2.09 -6.18
CA LEU A 98 8.19 -3.32 -6.39
C LEU A 98 8.93 -4.46 -5.67
N GLU A 99 8.23 -5.16 -4.80
CA GLU A 99 8.72 -6.31 -4.05
C GLU A 99 7.90 -7.54 -4.40
N THR A 100 8.58 -8.64 -4.73
CA THR A 100 7.97 -9.95 -4.94
C THR A 100 8.68 -10.96 -4.04
N GLU A 101 7.92 -11.71 -3.27
CA GLU A 101 8.42 -12.80 -2.42
C GLU A 101 7.71 -14.10 -2.79
N ILE A 102 8.50 -15.14 -3.07
CA ILE A 102 8.03 -16.51 -3.21
C ILE A 102 8.77 -17.33 -2.17
N ARG A 103 8.02 -17.99 -1.28
CA ARG A 103 8.58 -18.76 -0.17
C ARG A 103 7.94 -20.15 -0.12
N TYR A 104 8.78 -21.18 -0.03
CA TYR A 104 8.36 -22.52 0.36
C TYR A 104 8.70 -22.75 1.83
N THR A 105 7.77 -23.35 2.59
CA THR A 105 7.98 -23.71 4.00
C THR A 105 8.00 -25.22 4.14
N PHE A 106 9.13 -25.79 4.55
CA PHE A 106 9.24 -27.22 4.82
C PHE A 106 8.60 -27.53 6.19
N GLY A 107 7.78 -28.58 6.26
CA GLY A 107 7.27 -29.12 7.53
C GLY A 107 5.94 -28.58 8.06
N GLU A 108 5.11 -27.94 7.22
CA GLU A 108 3.64 -27.94 7.43
C GLU A 108 3.04 -29.26 6.94
#